data_AF-A0A662EUV4-F1
#
_entry.id   AF-A0A662EUV4-F1
#
_cell.length_a   1.000
_cell.length_b   1.000
_cell.length_c   1.000
_cell.angle_alpha   90.00
_cell.angle_beta   90.00
_cell.angle_gamma   90.00
#
_symmetry.space_group_name_H-M   'P 1'
#
loop_
_entity.id
_entity.type
_entity.pdbx_description
1 polymer ?
#
loop_
_entity_poly.entity_id
_entity_poly.type
_entity_poly.pdbx_seq_one_letter_code
_entity_poly.pdbx_strand_id
1 'polypeptide(L)'
;MTRGLSSAQERGLIILVGLAIVAAGIAIFIPEFRRPRIPPPAEVVLPEVRVIVPEFLSSRPQVDLNSAGVEELTRLSGIGETLAQRIVAYREEHGPFRSVDELKNVPGIGEKTVEEIKDSVSLGGP
;
A
#
# COMPACT_ATOMS: atom_id res chain seq x y z
N MET A 1 -35.35 76.67 -34.41
CA MET A 1 -35.41 76.21 -33.00
C MET A 1 -34.41 75.08 -32.82
N THR A 2 -33.17 75.40 -32.47
CA THR A 2 -32.12 74.41 -32.19
C THR A 2 -31.62 74.68 -30.78
N ARG A 3 -32.15 73.95 -29.79
CA ARG A 3 -31.61 74.01 -28.42
C ARG A 3 -30.27 73.28 -28.42
N GLY A 4 -29.18 74.04 -28.43
CA GLY A 4 -27.84 73.51 -28.20
C GLY A 4 -27.77 72.92 -26.80
N LEU A 5 -27.42 71.63 -26.70
CA LEU A 5 -27.17 70.97 -25.44
C LEU A 5 -26.00 71.67 -24.74
N SER A 6 -26.10 71.91 -23.43
CA SER A 6 -25.04 72.57 -22.63
C SER A 6 -23.75 71.76 -22.69
N SER A 7 -22.59 72.44 -22.66
CA SER A 7 -21.26 71.81 -22.71
C SER A 7 -21.03 70.78 -21.59
N ALA A 8 -21.79 70.86 -20.50
CA ALA A 8 -21.81 69.84 -19.44
C ALA A 8 -22.56 68.55 -19.85
N GLN A 9 -23.65 68.66 -20.62
CA GLN A 9 -24.40 67.51 -21.13
C GLN A 9 -23.66 66.78 -22.24
N GLU A 10 -22.95 67.51 -23.11
CA GLU A 10 -22.14 66.93 -24.18
C GLU A 10 -20.98 66.08 -23.64
N ARG A 11 -20.29 66.58 -22.60
CA ARG A 11 -19.23 65.83 -21.90
C ARG A 11 -19.76 64.58 -21.20
N GLY A 12 -20.93 64.66 -20.57
CA GLY A 12 -21.56 63.51 -19.91
C GLY A 12 -21.96 62.42 -20.90
N LEU A 13 -22.48 62.79 -22.07
CA LEU A 13 -22.88 61.84 -23.12
C LEU A 13 -21.69 61.08 -23.70
N ILE A 14 -20.56 61.76 -23.93
CA ILE A 14 -19.34 61.14 -24.44
C ILE A 14 -18.80 60.10 -23.46
N ILE A 15 -18.80 60.40 -22.15
CA ILE A 15 -18.36 59.45 -21.12
C ILE A 15 -19.28 58.22 -21.08
N LEU A 16 -20.60 58.42 -21.15
CA LEU A 16 -21.58 57.32 -21.16
C LEU A 16 -21.41 56.39 -22.37
N VAL A 17 -21.25 56.96 -23.56
CA VAL A 17 -21.05 56.19 -24.80
C VAL A 17 -19.69 55.46 -24.77
N GLY A 18 -18.63 56.14 -24.31
CA GLY A 18 -17.31 55.53 -24.17
C GLY A 18 -17.32 54.34 -23.21
N LEU A 19 -17.98 54.47 -22.06
CA LEU A 19 -18.07 53.39 -21.07
C LEU A 19 -18.88 52.19 -21.57
N ALA A 20 -19.95 52.44 -22.34
CA ALA A 20 -20.72 51.38 -22.98
C ALA A 20 -19.91 50.60 -24.04
N ILE A 21 -19.06 51.29 -24.82
CA ILE A 21 -18.18 50.65 -25.82
C ILE A 21 -17.13 49.77 -25.14
N VAL A 22 -16.53 50.24 -24.04
CA VAL A 22 -15.55 49.45 -23.26
C VAL A 22 -16.21 48.19 -22.68
N ALA A 23 -17.41 48.32 -22.10
CA ALA A 23 -18.15 47.17 -21.57
C ALA A 23 -18.53 46.15 -22.66
N ALA A 24 -18.99 46.61 -23.83
CA ALA A 24 -19.32 45.74 -24.96
C ALA A 24 -18.07 45.05 -25.53
N GLY A 25 -16.93 45.75 -25.60
CA GLY A 25 -15.67 45.18 -26.07
C GLY A 25 -15.12 44.07 -25.16
N ILE A 26 -15.26 44.22 -23.84
CA ILE A 26 -14.87 43.18 -22.87
C ILE A 26 -15.72 41.92 -23.04
N ALA A 27 -17.01 42.05 -23.35
CA ALA A 27 -17.89 40.89 -23.55
C ALA A 27 -17.57 40.10 -24.84
N ILE A 28 -17.13 40.77 -25.91
CA ILE A 28 -16.76 40.11 -27.18
C ILE A 28 -15.41 39.37 -27.06
N PHE A 29 -14.51 39.83 -26.20
CA PHE A 29 -13.16 39.28 -26.05
C PHE A 29 -13.03 38.20 -24.95
N ILE A 30 -14.10 37.85 -24.25
CA ILE A 30 -14.10 36.65 -23.40
C ILE A 30 -14.68 35.50 -24.24
N PRO A 31 -13.84 34.72 -24.96
CA PRO A 31 -14.31 33.46 -25.49
C PRO A 31 -14.79 32.66 -24.29
N GLU A 32 -16.08 32.32 -24.28
CA GLU A 32 -16.68 31.39 -23.33
C GLU A 32 -15.66 30.29 -23.09
N PHE A 33 -15.08 30.30 -21.88
CA PHE A 33 -14.01 29.42 -21.47
C PHE A 33 -14.51 28.02 -21.77
N ARG A 34 -14.08 27.45 -22.92
CA ARG A 34 -14.58 26.18 -23.39
C ARG A 34 -14.30 25.24 -22.25
N ARG A 35 -15.35 24.84 -21.52
CA ARG A 35 -15.18 23.83 -20.49
C ARG A 35 -14.48 22.71 -21.21
N PRO A 36 -13.25 22.32 -20.82
CA PRO A 36 -12.61 21.19 -21.46
C PRO A 36 -13.66 20.09 -21.41
N ARG A 37 -14.03 19.54 -22.57
CA ARG A 37 -14.83 18.32 -22.59
C ARG A 37 -13.92 17.31 -21.91
N ILE A 38 -14.09 17.14 -20.61
CA ILE A 38 -13.50 16.06 -19.86
C ILE A 38 -14.19 14.85 -20.49
N PRO A 39 -13.50 14.04 -21.32
CA PRO A 39 -14.10 12.77 -21.71
C PRO A 39 -14.51 12.09 -20.40
N PRO A 40 -15.68 11.44 -20.34
CA PRO A 40 -15.96 10.57 -19.20
C PRO A 40 -14.69 9.75 -18.98
N PRO A 41 -14.18 9.63 -17.73
CA PRO A 41 -12.93 8.94 -17.46
C PRO A 41 -13.01 7.67 -18.28
N ALA A 42 -12.14 7.55 -19.28
CA ALA A 42 -12.12 6.37 -20.13
C ALA A 42 -12.17 5.24 -19.13
N GLU A 43 -13.25 4.44 -19.16
CA GLU A 43 -13.42 3.39 -18.18
C GLU A 43 -12.18 2.54 -18.40
N VAL A 44 -11.22 2.68 -17.49
CA VAL A 44 -10.00 1.92 -17.53
C VAL A 44 -10.50 0.57 -17.14
N VAL A 45 -10.95 -0.19 -18.14
CA VAL A 45 -11.15 -1.62 -18.04
C VAL A 45 -9.74 -2.14 -17.86
N LEU A 46 -9.28 -2.06 -16.60
CA LEU A 46 -8.08 -2.74 -16.19
C LEU A 46 -8.32 -4.19 -16.63
N PRO A 47 -7.50 -4.76 -17.52
CA PRO A 47 -7.57 -6.20 -17.76
C PRO A 47 -7.52 -6.82 -16.38
N GLU A 48 -8.47 -7.70 -16.06
CA GLU A 48 -8.65 -8.31 -14.74
C GLU A 48 -7.29 -8.38 -14.06
N VAL A 49 -7.04 -7.51 -13.08
CA VAL A 49 -5.84 -7.62 -12.26
C VAL A 49 -6.09 -8.91 -11.50
N ARG A 50 -5.70 -10.03 -12.10
CA ARG A 50 -5.57 -11.30 -11.41
C ARG A 50 -4.48 -11.01 -10.41
N VAL A 51 -4.90 -10.76 -9.18
CA VAL A 51 -3.99 -10.89 -8.06
C VAL A 51 -3.55 -12.34 -8.11
N ILE A 52 -2.41 -12.58 -8.76
CA ILE A 52 -1.66 -13.81 -8.59
C ILE A 52 -1.18 -13.68 -7.17
N VAL A 53 -2.00 -14.09 -6.20
CA VAL A 53 -1.53 -14.31 -4.84
C VAL A 53 -0.45 -15.38 -5.03
N PRO A 54 0.82 -15.04 -4.89
CA PRO A 54 1.85 -16.03 -5.07
C PRO A 54 1.62 -17.12 -4.02
N GLU A 55 1.74 -18.40 -4.39
CA GLU A 55 1.57 -19.52 -3.44
C GLU A 55 2.44 -19.34 -2.18
N PHE A 56 3.57 -18.65 -2.29
CA PHE A 56 4.46 -18.32 -1.17
C PHE A 56 3.87 -17.34 -0.14
N LEU A 57 2.79 -16.63 -0.44
CA LEU A 57 2.04 -15.82 0.54
C LEU A 57 0.99 -16.64 1.31
N SER A 58 0.76 -17.89 0.90
CA SER A 58 -0.19 -18.81 1.55
C SER A 58 0.49 -19.76 2.54
N SER A 59 1.83 -19.83 2.54
CA SER A 59 2.58 -20.52 3.59
C SER A 59 2.70 -19.60 4.81
N ARG A 60 2.12 -20.02 5.94
CA ARG A 60 2.48 -19.42 7.23
C ARG A 60 4.01 -19.46 7.36
N PRO A 61 4.67 -18.38 7.80
CA PRO A 61 6.12 -18.36 7.91
C PRO A 61 6.57 -19.50 8.84
N GLN A 62 7.25 -20.50 8.27
CA GLN A 62 7.80 -21.61 9.01
C GLN A 62 9.10 -21.17 9.70
N VAL A 63 9.28 -21.59 10.95
CA VAL A 63 10.51 -21.34 11.70
C VAL A 63 11.53 -22.40 11.31
N ASP A 64 12.69 -21.99 10.82
CA ASP A 64 13.77 -22.92 10.46
C ASP A 64 14.51 -23.40 11.71
N LEU A 65 14.45 -24.71 12.00
CA LEU A 65 15.08 -25.31 13.19
C LEU A 65 16.61 -25.19 13.19
N ASN A 66 17.23 -25.07 12.02
CA ASN A 66 18.68 -25.04 11.87
C ASN A 66 19.26 -23.61 11.99
N SER A 67 18.47 -22.59 11.67
CA SER A 67 18.93 -21.19 11.68
C SER A 67 18.24 -20.30 12.72
N ALA A 68 17.02 -20.64 13.16
CA ALA A 68 16.22 -19.77 14.02
C ALA A 68 16.88 -19.51 15.38
N GLY A 69 16.76 -18.27 15.85
CA GLY A 69 17.21 -17.88 17.18
C GLY A 69 16.25 -18.33 18.28
N VAL A 70 16.65 -18.15 19.55
CA VAL A 70 15.81 -18.48 20.72
C VAL A 70 14.46 -17.75 20.64
N GLU A 71 14.45 -16.46 20.32
CA GLU A 71 13.22 -15.65 20.23
C GLU A 71 12.27 -16.07 19.10
N GLU A 72 12.78 -16.71 18.05
CA GLU A 72 11.96 -17.20 16.94
C GLU A 72 11.38 -18.57 17.27
N LEU A 73 12.18 -19.44 17.89
CA LEU A 73 11.73 -20.74 18.37
C LEU A 73 10.66 -20.63 19.45
N THR A 74 10.71 -19.60 20.31
CA THR A 74 9.67 -19.37 21.33
C THR A 74 8.32 -18.95 20.77
N ARG A 75 8.22 -18.61 19.48
CA ARG A 75 6.94 -18.35 18.81
C ARG A 75 6.17 -19.63 18.49
N LEU A 76 6.83 -20.79 18.58
CA LEU A 76 6.20 -22.08 18.33
C LEU A 76 5.33 -22.49 19.53
N SER A 77 4.15 -23.03 19.22
CA SER A 77 3.25 -23.57 20.25
C SER A 77 3.97 -24.60 21.11
N GLY A 78 3.92 -24.44 22.43
CA GLY A 78 4.54 -25.38 23.36
C GLY A 78 6.07 -25.27 23.49
N ILE A 79 6.73 -24.35 22.80
CA ILE A 79 8.16 -24.07 22.95
C ILE A 79 8.35 -22.78 23.76
N GLY A 80 8.71 -22.94 25.04
CA GLY A 80 9.15 -21.82 25.88
C GLY A 80 10.65 -21.55 25.75
N GLU A 81 11.13 -20.48 26.38
CA GLU A 81 12.53 -20.03 26.31
C GLU A 81 13.54 -21.12 26.68
N THR A 82 13.26 -21.90 27.72
CA THR A 82 14.12 -23.02 28.15
C THR A 82 14.21 -24.12 27.09
N LEU A 83 13.10 -24.45 26.41
CA LEU A 83 13.12 -25.47 25.35
C LEU A 83 13.81 -24.93 24.09
N ALA A 84 13.55 -23.68 23.72
CA ALA A 84 14.23 -23.02 22.62
C ALA A 84 15.76 -23.01 22.80
N GLN A 85 16.26 -22.66 24.00
CA GLN A 85 17.68 -22.75 24.32
C GLN A 85 18.25 -24.17 24.17
N ARG A 86 17.49 -25.20 24.57
CA ARG A 86 17.91 -26.60 24.41
C ARG A 86 17.95 -27.03 22.94
N ILE A 87 17.04 -26.55 22.10
CA ILE A 87 17.05 -26.82 20.65
C ILE A 87 18.33 -26.23 20.04
N VAL A 88 18.68 -24.99 20.38
CA VAL A 88 19.91 -24.34 19.92
C VAL A 88 21.14 -25.10 20.40
N ALA A 89 21.21 -25.43 21.70
CA ALA A 89 22.33 -26.19 22.25
C ALA A 89 22.46 -27.57 21.60
N TYR A 90 21.35 -28.25 21.34
CA TYR A 90 21.35 -29.56 20.69
C TYR A 90 21.97 -29.49 19.30
N ARG A 91 21.57 -28.53 18.46
CA ARG A 91 22.15 -28.40 17.10
C ARG A 91 23.61 -27.94 17.09
N GLU A 92 24.04 -27.22 18.13
CA GLU A 92 25.46 -26.86 18.30
C GLU A 92 26.32 -28.05 18.70
N GLU A 93 25.80 -28.97 19.52
CA GLU A 93 26.53 -30.15 20.00
C GLU A 93 26.47 -31.33 19.02
N HIS A 94 25.31 -31.57 18.42
CA HIS A 94 25.03 -32.76 17.59
C HIS A 94 25.04 -32.46 16.08
N GLY A 95 25.11 -31.18 15.71
CA GLY A 95 24.97 -30.71 14.33
C GLY A 95 23.51 -30.42 13.94
N PRO A 96 23.28 -29.98 12.69
CA PRO A 96 21.95 -29.58 12.22
C PRO A 96 20.96 -30.74 12.24
N PHE A 97 19.69 -30.42 12.51
CA PHE A 97 18.57 -31.34 12.42
C PHE A 97 18.37 -31.78 10.97
N ARG A 98 18.28 -33.10 10.73
CA ARG A 98 17.98 -33.65 9.40
C ARG A 98 16.50 -33.98 9.20
N SER A 99 15.75 -34.03 10.30
CA SER A 99 14.33 -34.31 10.32
C SER A 99 13.67 -33.57 11.48
N VAL A 100 12.39 -33.24 11.36
CA VAL A 100 11.62 -32.64 12.46
C VAL A 100 11.49 -33.61 13.65
N ASP A 101 11.46 -34.93 13.39
CA ASP A 101 11.42 -35.97 14.43
C ASP A 101 12.66 -35.98 15.34
N GLU A 102 13.81 -35.47 14.89
CA GLU A 102 15.01 -35.37 15.74
C GLU A 102 14.83 -34.41 16.92
N LEU A 103 13.82 -33.53 16.89
CA LEU A 103 13.43 -32.73 18.06
C LEU A 103 13.05 -33.60 19.27
N LYS A 104 12.61 -34.85 19.06
CA LYS A 104 12.31 -35.81 20.14
C LYS A 104 13.57 -36.18 20.95
N ASN A 105 14.76 -35.96 20.40
CA ASN A 105 16.03 -36.18 21.11
C ASN A 105 16.38 -35.02 22.05
N VAL A 106 15.71 -33.87 21.92
CA VAL A 106 15.93 -32.71 22.79
C VAL A 106 15.21 -32.95 24.12
N PRO A 107 15.92 -32.91 25.27
CA PRO A 107 15.31 -33.17 26.56
C PRO A 107 14.13 -32.24 26.87
N GLY A 108 12.96 -32.83 27.11
CA GLY A 108 11.73 -32.09 27.42
C GLY A 108 10.83 -31.80 26.22
N ILE A 109 11.22 -32.18 25.00
CA ILE A 109 10.35 -32.16 23.83
C ILE A 109 9.77 -33.57 23.64
N GLY A 110 8.45 -33.67 23.75
CA GLY A 110 7.72 -34.93 23.53
C GLY A 110 7.07 -34.99 22.15
N GLU A 111 6.59 -36.18 21.78
CA GLU A 111 5.92 -36.43 20.49
C GLU A 111 4.74 -35.48 20.24
N LYS A 112 3.95 -35.20 21.28
CA LYS A 112 2.83 -34.25 21.19
C LYS A 112 3.29 -32.84 20.76
N THR A 113 4.37 -32.34 21.33
CA THR A 113 4.91 -31.01 20.99
C THR A 113 5.40 -31.00 19.54
N VAL A 114 6.07 -32.06 19.09
CA VAL A 114 6.53 -32.19 17.70
C VAL A 114 5.35 -32.21 16.73
N GLU A 115 4.28 -32.96 17.04
CA GLU A 115 3.07 -32.99 16.22
C GLU A 115 2.37 -31.62 16.12
N GLU A 116 2.36 -30.84 17.20
CA GLU A 116 1.77 -29.50 17.23
C GLU A 116 2.54 -28.48 16.38
N ILE A 117 3.87 -28.63 16.28
CA ILE A 117 4.73 -27.64 15.61
C ILE A 117 5.23 -28.07 14.23
N LYS A 118 5.08 -29.34 13.83
CA LYS A 118 5.64 -29.89 12.58
C LYS A 118 5.28 -29.09 11.32
N ASP A 119 4.06 -28.53 11.26
CA ASP A 119 3.59 -27.75 10.12
C ASP A 119 4.09 -26.28 10.15
N SER A 120 4.59 -25.84 11.30
CA SER A 120 5.09 -24.48 11.57
C SER A 120 6.61 -24.39 11.56
N VAL A 121 7.31 -25.49 11.30
CA VAL A 121 8.77 -25.55 11.28
C VAL A 121 9.29 -26.04 9.93
N SER A 122 10.51 -25.66 9.61
CA SER A 122 11.26 -26.13 8.44
C SER A 122 12.68 -26.49 8.84
N LEU A 123 13.44 -27.12 7.93
CA LEU A 123 14.85 -27.46 8.15
C LEU A 123 15.81 -26.57 7.35
N GLY A 124 15.27 -25.51 6.72
CA GLY A 124 15.99 -24.69 5.76
C GLY A 124 16.26 -25.41 4.43
N GLY A 125 16.47 -24.63 3.37
CA GLY A 125 17.12 -25.08 2.15
C GLY A 125 18.65 -24.94 2.29
N PRO A 126 19.44 -25.65 1.47
CA PRO A 126 20.91 -25.77 1.60
C PRO A 126 21.64 -24.43 1.64
#